data_AF-A0AA85FKS4-F1
#
_entry.id   AF-A0AA85FKS4-F1
#
_cell.length_a   1.000
_cell.length_b   1.000
_cell.length_c   1.000
_cell.angle_alpha   90.00
_cell.angle_beta   90.00
_cell.angle_gamma   90.00
#
_symmetry.space_group_name_H-M   'P 1'
#
loop_
_entity.id
_entity.type
_entity.pdbx_description
1 polymer ?
#
loop_
_entity_poly.entity_id
_entity_poly.type
_entity_poly.pdbx_seq_one_letter_code
_entity_poly.pdbx_strand_id
1 'polypeptide(L)'
;MDLERRIPCQRMNFIKELMPLSRHIESPISKKVLAVFDAALQKVLTVLCLQDIKESVEIQNEGSLLDRLSSYLDQAKEYDLIKASNFDNPYSHKSLSQKCEILKNTKSEINDSSKDNINKELENNLRNFLYFLLSQPLINQILSRILLDNNEQLMNEWKLPETITNYINNVKWIQIPKFLHNNKIKLLIEYLIKLRILLLIKLLITPEDKKRKKLYKHELEIRDQECQIKLTELIKELDIQICQNNKETRKVGYTVSKLKNEIDNLEKYLNERKKQINTEEAKKITEITKQNNENENNLSKEMKTQEMLLEKLIEANRFEEETIRATIYKMESDIESKISKYDQEMTILQDEYDALEAEYIEEKSAYDELNERFQIINEEYQKIMEERRLEDERRQREEEQRRQMEQAVTTIQAFWRSYKTRKLARGRKGGSRKAKK
;
A
#
# COMPACT_ATOMS: atom_id res chain seq x y z
N MET A 1 -7.53 45.89 -35.27
CA MET A 1 -6.40 46.64 -35.84
C MET A 1 -5.97 45.91 -37.09
N ASP A 2 -6.71 46.18 -38.15
CA ASP A 2 -6.49 45.68 -39.49
C ASP A 2 -5.09 46.02 -39.96
N LEU A 3 -4.32 44.99 -40.28
CA LEU A 3 -3.09 45.10 -41.06
C LEU A 3 -3.31 44.36 -42.38
N GLU A 4 -4.21 44.92 -43.18
CA GLU A 4 -4.13 44.88 -44.64
C GLU A 4 -2.80 45.52 -45.09
N ARG A 5 -1.66 44.88 -44.81
CA ARG A 5 -0.41 45.18 -45.50
C ARG A 5 -0.39 44.34 -46.76
N ARG A 6 -1.03 44.92 -47.78
CA ARG A 6 -0.81 44.68 -49.21
C ARG A 6 0.59 44.11 -49.43
N ILE A 7 0.67 42.84 -49.81
CA ILE A 7 1.89 42.28 -50.38
C ILE A 7 1.91 42.78 -51.84
N PRO A 8 2.84 43.65 -52.25
CA PRO A 8 2.99 44.01 -53.65
C PRO A 8 3.75 42.87 -54.31
N CYS A 9 3.07 41.75 -54.55
CA CYS A 9 3.62 40.65 -55.32
C CYS A 9 2.60 40.21 -56.37
N GLN A 10 2.44 41.05 -57.40
CA GLN A 10 2.35 40.52 -58.75
C GLN A 10 3.71 39.91 -59.13
N ARG A 11 4.13 38.87 -58.40
CA ARG A 11 5.24 37.98 -58.75
C ARG A 11 4.61 36.87 -59.58
N MET A 12 5.21 36.55 -60.72
CA MET A 12 4.76 35.47 -61.62
C MET A 12 4.56 34.18 -60.81
N ASN A 13 3.32 33.89 -60.41
CA ASN A 13 3.01 32.84 -59.43
C ASN A 13 2.97 31.44 -60.07
N PHE A 14 2.98 31.36 -61.39
CA PHE A 14 2.79 30.09 -62.09
C PHE A 14 3.92 29.81 -63.08
N ILE A 15 4.47 28.59 -62.97
CA ILE A 15 5.32 27.96 -64.00
C ILE A 15 4.65 28.05 -65.40
N LYS A 16 3.31 28.11 -65.45
CA LYS A 16 2.52 28.30 -66.66
C LYS A 16 2.82 29.60 -67.41
N GLU A 17 3.28 30.67 -66.72
CA GLU A 17 3.66 31.94 -67.34
C GLU A 17 5.07 31.91 -67.96
N LEU A 18 5.85 30.87 -67.68
CA LEU A 18 7.15 30.60 -68.29
C LEU A 18 7.06 29.70 -69.52
N MET A 19 5.87 29.14 -69.82
CA MET A 19 5.65 28.34 -71.02
C MET A 19 5.43 29.24 -72.24
N PRO A 20 5.98 28.89 -73.42
CA PRO A 20 5.69 29.64 -74.63
C PRO A 20 4.17 29.56 -74.90
N LEU A 21 3.53 30.73 -75.01
CA LEU A 21 2.17 30.84 -75.52
C LEU A 21 2.12 30.18 -76.91
N SER A 22 1.02 29.52 -77.26
CA SER A 22 0.88 28.76 -78.52
C SER A 22 1.44 29.53 -79.72
N ARG A 23 2.51 29.02 -80.33
CA ARG A 23 3.21 29.69 -81.43
C ARG A 23 3.31 28.74 -82.61
N HIS A 24 2.95 29.25 -83.78
CA HIS A 24 3.31 28.63 -85.04
C HIS A 24 4.77 29.00 -85.37
N ILE A 25 5.49 28.12 -86.07
CA ILE A 25 6.83 28.45 -86.56
C ILE A 25 6.65 29.55 -87.62
N GLU A 26 6.96 30.81 -87.30
CA GLU A 26 6.83 31.91 -88.27
C GLU A 26 8.03 31.97 -89.24
N SER A 27 9.23 31.63 -88.76
CA SER A 27 10.46 31.74 -89.55
C SER A 27 10.46 30.75 -90.73
N PRO A 28 10.66 31.24 -91.98
CA PRO A 28 10.73 30.38 -93.16
C PRO A 28 11.93 29.42 -93.10
N ILE A 29 13.01 29.81 -92.43
CA ILE A 29 14.19 28.97 -92.21
C ILE A 29 13.84 27.83 -91.24
N SER A 30 13.15 28.14 -90.13
CA SER A 30 12.72 27.13 -89.16
C SER A 30 11.73 26.13 -89.76
N LYS A 31 10.82 26.59 -90.65
CA LYS A 31 9.94 25.70 -91.44
C LYS A 31 10.73 24.78 -92.38
N LYS A 32 11.76 25.31 -93.07
CA LYS A 32 12.64 24.51 -93.92
C LYS A 32 13.41 23.45 -93.12
N VAL A 33 13.93 23.79 -91.95
CA VAL A 33 14.65 22.85 -91.08
C VAL A 33 13.75 21.70 -90.64
N LEU A 34 12.50 22.00 -90.25
CA LEU A 34 11.54 20.96 -89.88
C LEU A 34 11.14 20.11 -91.10
N ALA A 35 10.92 20.73 -92.26
CA ALA A 35 10.58 20.01 -93.50
C ALA A 35 11.70 19.07 -93.98
N VAL A 36 12.97 19.46 -93.84
CA VAL A 36 14.11 18.58 -94.15
C VAL A 36 14.14 17.38 -93.22
N PHE A 37 13.88 17.59 -91.92
CA PHE A 37 13.82 16.51 -90.95
C PHE A 37 12.65 15.56 -91.23
N ASP A 38 11.47 16.11 -91.56
CA ASP A 38 10.27 15.33 -91.87
C ASP A 38 10.45 14.51 -93.16
N ALA A 39 11.11 15.08 -94.19
CA ALA A 39 11.46 14.35 -95.42
C ALA A 39 12.49 13.23 -95.17
N ALA A 40 13.45 13.45 -94.28
CA ALA A 40 14.40 12.41 -93.89
C ALA A 40 13.72 11.27 -93.11
N LEU A 41 12.81 11.63 -92.20
CA LEU A 41 12.02 10.68 -91.42
C LEU A 41 11.12 9.82 -92.34
N GLN A 42 10.48 10.42 -93.34
CA GLN A 42 9.71 9.69 -94.35
C GLN A 42 10.55 8.66 -95.11
N LYS A 43 11.75 9.04 -95.57
CA LYS A 43 12.65 8.12 -96.29
C LYS A 43 13.10 6.93 -95.43
N VAL A 44 13.37 7.17 -94.15
CA VAL A 44 13.71 6.11 -93.21
C VAL A 44 12.52 5.18 -93.00
N LEU A 45 11.31 5.71 -92.86
CA LEU A 45 10.10 4.89 -92.72
C LEU A 45 9.82 4.05 -93.98
N THR A 46 10.00 4.61 -95.19
CA THR A 46 9.78 3.86 -96.43
C THR A 46 10.71 2.67 -96.58
N VAL A 47 11.98 2.80 -96.15
CA VAL A 47 12.95 1.70 -96.18
C VAL A 47 12.56 0.60 -95.17
N LEU A 48 12.07 1.00 -94.00
CA LEU A 48 11.63 0.07 -92.97
C LEU A 48 10.36 -0.71 -93.34
N CYS A 49 9.46 -0.12 -94.13
CA CYS A 49 8.23 -0.79 -94.61
C CYS A 49 8.44 -1.72 -95.82
N LEU A 50 9.66 -1.83 -96.38
CA LEU A 50 9.90 -2.61 -97.62
C LEU A 50 9.50 -4.09 -97.50
N GLN A 51 9.66 -4.67 -96.31
CA GLN A 51 9.29 -6.06 -96.04
C GLN A 51 7.77 -6.26 -96.05
N ASP A 52 7.02 -5.36 -95.40
CA ASP A 52 5.55 -5.39 -95.34
C ASP A 52 4.93 -5.06 -96.72
N ILE A 53 5.62 -4.24 -97.52
CA ILE A 53 5.25 -3.96 -98.92
C ILE A 53 5.41 -5.20 -99.79
N LYS A 54 6.45 -6.04 -99.59
CA LYS A 54 6.58 -7.31 -100.31
C LYS A 54 5.40 -8.24 -100.02
N GLU A 55 5.05 -8.45 -98.75
CA GLU A 55 3.90 -9.30 -98.36
C GLU A 55 2.59 -8.78 -98.97
N SER A 56 2.43 -7.46 -99.05
CA SER A 56 1.23 -6.83 -99.63
C SER A 56 1.16 -6.95 -101.16
N VAL A 57 2.31 -6.97 -101.84
CA VAL A 57 2.42 -7.12 -103.31
C VAL A 57 2.32 -8.59 -103.74
N GLU A 58 2.73 -9.55 -102.89
CA GLU A 58 2.44 -10.99 -103.10
C GLU A 58 0.95 -11.27 -103.26
N ILE A 59 0.10 -10.53 -102.54
CA ILE A 59 -1.37 -10.67 -102.59
C ILE A 59 -1.96 -10.14 -103.90
N GLN A 60 -1.30 -9.20 -104.57
CA GLN A 60 -1.82 -8.53 -105.78
C GLN A 60 -1.30 -9.12 -107.11
N ASN A 61 -0.44 -10.16 -107.06
CA ASN A 61 0.00 -10.97 -108.19
C ASN A 61 0.62 -10.17 -109.39
N GLU A 62 1.47 -9.17 -109.10
CA GLU A 62 2.31 -8.50 -110.10
C GLU A 62 3.74 -9.08 -110.13
N GLY A 63 3.98 -10.08 -110.99
CA GLY A 63 5.27 -10.80 -111.06
C GLY A 63 6.51 -9.90 -111.29
N SER A 64 6.40 -8.85 -112.12
CA SER A 64 7.52 -7.94 -112.41
C SER A 64 7.98 -7.12 -111.20
N LEU A 65 7.06 -6.71 -110.32
CA LEU A 65 7.39 -5.94 -109.13
C LEU A 65 7.86 -6.87 -108.00
N LEU A 66 7.26 -8.06 -107.94
CA LEU A 66 7.59 -9.09 -106.95
C LEU A 66 9.00 -9.65 -107.13
N ASP A 67 9.43 -9.88 -108.38
CA ASP A 67 10.77 -10.36 -108.69
C ASP A 67 11.84 -9.33 -108.30
N ARG A 68 11.55 -8.04 -108.54
CA ARG A 68 12.46 -6.95 -108.17
C ARG A 68 12.48 -6.74 -106.67
N LEU A 69 11.34 -6.72 -105.99
CA LEU A 69 11.25 -6.64 -104.52
C LEU A 69 11.95 -7.82 -103.84
N SER A 70 11.81 -9.02 -104.38
CA SER A 70 12.48 -10.22 -103.89
C SER A 70 14.00 -10.13 -104.12
N SER A 71 14.44 -9.73 -105.31
CA SER A 71 15.86 -9.48 -105.59
C SER A 71 16.46 -8.43 -104.65
N TYR A 72 15.72 -7.37 -104.32
CA TYR A 72 16.19 -6.34 -103.39
C TYR A 72 16.22 -6.82 -101.94
N LEU A 73 15.23 -7.58 -101.50
CA LEU A 73 15.22 -8.15 -100.16
C LEU A 73 16.28 -9.24 -99.99
N ASP A 74 16.59 -9.97 -101.05
CA ASP A 74 17.68 -10.95 -101.04
C ASP A 74 19.05 -10.24 -101.06
N GLN A 75 19.22 -9.15 -101.82
CA GLN A 75 20.40 -8.29 -101.73
C GLN A 75 20.54 -7.61 -100.37
N ALA A 76 19.43 -7.19 -99.74
CA ALA A 76 19.44 -6.61 -98.40
C ALA A 76 19.81 -7.64 -97.34
N LYS A 77 19.29 -8.87 -97.44
CA LYS A 77 19.71 -10.00 -96.58
C LYS A 77 21.17 -10.37 -96.79
N GLU A 78 21.64 -10.38 -98.03
CA GLU A 78 23.04 -10.66 -98.37
C GLU A 78 23.95 -9.57 -97.80
N TYR A 79 23.55 -8.30 -97.87
CA TYR A 79 24.24 -7.19 -97.22
C TYR A 79 24.23 -7.30 -95.69
N ASP A 80 23.09 -7.63 -95.08
CA ASP A 80 22.98 -7.85 -93.63
C ASP A 80 23.85 -9.03 -93.17
N LEU A 81 23.95 -10.10 -93.96
CA LEU A 81 24.84 -11.25 -93.71
C LEU A 81 26.32 -10.86 -93.83
N ILE A 82 26.69 -10.10 -94.87
CA ILE A 82 28.06 -9.58 -95.06
C ILE A 82 28.44 -8.64 -93.90
N LYS A 83 27.51 -7.79 -93.45
CA LYS A 83 27.76 -6.86 -92.35
C LYS A 83 27.74 -7.56 -90.99
N ALA A 84 26.93 -8.60 -90.79
CA ALA A 84 26.93 -9.45 -89.60
C ALA A 84 28.22 -10.27 -89.49
N SER A 85 28.82 -10.71 -90.61
CA SER A 85 30.14 -11.36 -90.60
C SER A 85 31.30 -10.43 -90.23
N ASN A 86 31.08 -9.11 -90.25
CA ASN A 86 32.08 -8.10 -89.86
C ASN A 86 31.94 -7.63 -88.40
N PHE A 87 31.01 -8.20 -87.62
CA PHE A 87 30.87 -7.94 -86.18
C PHE A 87 31.24 -9.19 -85.37
N ASP A 88 32.52 -9.35 -85.05
CA ASP A 88 32.91 -10.11 -83.86
C ASP A 88 32.40 -9.34 -82.63
N ASN A 89 31.36 -9.84 -81.96
CA ASN A 89 30.97 -9.35 -80.65
C ASN A 89 30.70 -10.54 -79.68
N PRO A 90 31.29 -10.58 -78.46
CA PRO A 90 31.57 -11.84 -77.74
C PRO A 90 30.39 -12.52 -77.01
N TYR A 91 29.14 -12.23 -77.34
CA TYR A 91 28.00 -12.75 -76.57
C TYR A 91 26.79 -13.08 -77.45
N SER A 92 26.69 -14.33 -77.93
CA SER A 92 25.41 -15.09 -77.96
C SER A 92 25.55 -16.54 -78.47
N HIS A 93 25.21 -17.48 -77.59
CA HIS A 93 24.58 -18.79 -77.79
C HIS A 93 24.91 -19.68 -79.02
N LYS A 94 25.97 -20.49 -78.86
CA LYS A 94 26.11 -21.97 -78.97
C LYS A 94 25.27 -22.87 -79.92
N SER A 95 24.30 -22.41 -80.72
CA SER A 95 23.51 -23.30 -81.60
C SER A 95 23.67 -23.09 -83.12
N LEU A 96 24.40 -22.07 -83.55
CA LEU A 96 24.73 -21.83 -84.97
C LEU A 96 26.18 -22.16 -85.36
N SER A 97 26.98 -22.72 -84.44
CA SER A 97 28.40 -22.99 -84.68
C SER A 97 28.64 -24.14 -85.69
N GLN A 98 27.76 -25.13 -85.75
CA GLN A 98 27.95 -26.30 -86.62
C GLN A 98 27.57 -26.08 -88.09
N LYS A 99 26.71 -25.09 -88.41
CA LYS A 99 26.35 -24.77 -89.80
C LYS A 99 27.31 -23.75 -90.44
N CYS A 100 27.99 -22.94 -89.63
CA CYS A 100 28.97 -21.96 -90.10
C CYS A 100 30.36 -22.58 -90.34
N GLU A 101 30.72 -23.70 -89.70
CA GLU A 101 32.00 -24.38 -89.98
C GLU A 101 32.00 -25.11 -91.33
N ILE A 102 30.84 -25.58 -91.80
CA ILE A 102 30.75 -26.32 -93.08
C ILE A 102 30.87 -25.39 -94.30
N LEU A 103 30.64 -24.07 -94.15
CA LEU A 103 30.75 -23.10 -95.24
C LEU A 103 32.06 -22.28 -95.25
N LYS A 104 32.89 -22.37 -94.21
CA LYS A 104 34.20 -21.71 -94.16
C LYS A 104 35.25 -22.36 -95.07
N ASN A 105 35.05 -23.62 -95.48
CA ASN A 105 36.00 -24.37 -96.31
C ASN A 105 35.78 -24.24 -97.82
N THR A 106 34.80 -23.45 -98.28
CA THR A 106 34.55 -23.22 -99.71
C THR A 106 34.25 -21.74 -100.00
N LYS A 107 35.26 -20.88 -99.79
CA LYS A 107 35.53 -19.59 -100.48
C LYS A 107 36.49 -18.77 -99.62
N SER A 108 37.77 -19.11 -99.68
CA SER A 108 38.85 -18.16 -99.40
C SER A 108 39.01 -17.24 -100.62
N GLU A 109 39.29 -15.96 -100.37
CA GLU A 109 39.65 -14.88 -101.31
C GLU A 109 38.49 -14.00 -101.85
N ILE A 110 38.19 -12.89 -101.14
CA ILE A 110 37.70 -11.65 -101.75
C ILE A 110 38.48 -10.46 -101.15
N ASN A 111 39.26 -9.79 -102.01
CA ASN A 111 40.09 -8.61 -101.72
C ASN A 111 39.25 -7.35 -101.36
N ASP A 112 39.80 -6.48 -100.49
CA ASP A 112 39.14 -5.27 -99.98
C ASP A 112 38.82 -4.18 -101.03
N SER A 113 39.51 -4.13 -102.18
CA SER A 113 39.19 -3.20 -103.27
C SER A 113 37.90 -3.55 -104.04
N SER A 114 37.42 -4.80 -103.91
CA SER A 114 36.16 -5.23 -104.50
C SER A 114 34.94 -4.85 -103.65
N LYS A 115 35.14 -4.54 -102.35
CA LYS A 115 34.05 -4.19 -101.41
C LYS A 115 33.48 -2.79 -101.61
N ASP A 116 34.31 -1.81 -101.96
CA ASP A 116 33.87 -0.43 -102.20
C ASP A 116 33.11 -0.25 -103.52
N ASN A 117 33.46 -1.04 -104.55
CA ASN A 117 32.71 -1.07 -105.80
C ASN A 117 31.32 -1.70 -105.60
N ILE A 118 31.24 -2.80 -104.84
CA ILE A 118 29.98 -3.45 -104.49
C ILE A 118 29.09 -2.52 -103.64
N ASN A 119 29.66 -1.76 -102.70
CA ASN A 119 28.90 -0.80 -101.89
C ASN A 119 28.34 0.38 -102.71
N LYS A 120 29.13 0.98 -103.63
CA LYS A 120 28.65 2.06 -104.50
C LYS A 120 27.61 1.59 -105.51
N GLU A 121 27.78 0.38 -106.03
CA GLU A 121 26.83 -0.25 -106.95
C GLU A 121 25.52 -0.56 -106.22
N LEU A 122 25.58 -1.08 -104.99
CA LEU A 122 24.43 -1.30 -104.13
C LEU A 122 23.75 0.03 -103.71
N GLU A 123 24.50 1.09 -103.40
CA GLU A 123 23.96 2.42 -103.10
C GLU A 123 23.26 3.08 -104.31
N ASN A 124 23.84 2.96 -105.51
CA ASN A 124 23.22 3.45 -106.73
C ASN A 124 21.98 2.61 -107.10
N ASN A 125 22.02 1.30 -106.89
CA ASN A 125 20.87 0.42 -107.03
C ASN A 125 19.78 0.78 -106.02
N LEU A 126 20.12 1.02 -104.75
CA LEU A 126 19.20 1.48 -103.71
C LEU A 126 18.60 2.84 -104.05
N ARG A 127 19.39 3.80 -104.55
CA ARG A 127 18.86 5.08 -105.00
C ARG A 127 17.90 4.90 -106.17
N ASN A 128 18.30 4.19 -107.21
CA ASN A 128 17.48 3.94 -108.39
C ASN A 128 16.19 3.17 -108.03
N PHE A 129 16.27 2.24 -107.08
CA PHE A 129 15.14 1.51 -106.54
C PHE A 129 14.21 2.37 -105.71
N LEU A 130 14.74 3.20 -104.81
CA LEU A 130 13.93 4.13 -104.03
C LEU A 130 13.26 5.18 -104.93
N TYR A 131 13.96 5.68 -105.95
CA TYR A 131 13.36 6.55 -106.97
C TYR A 131 12.28 5.82 -107.77
N PHE A 132 12.49 4.56 -108.13
CA PHE A 132 11.51 3.72 -108.81
C PHE A 132 10.28 3.42 -107.95
N LEU A 133 10.47 3.08 -106.66
CA LEU A 133 9.39 2.84 -105.71
C LEU A 133 8.56 4.10 -105.45
N LEU A 134 9.21 5.26 -105.36
CA LEU A 134 8.53 6.55 -105.18
C LEU A 134 7.78 7.03 -106.44
N SER A 135 8.17 6.55 -107.63
CA SER A 135 7.53 6.90 -108.91
C SER A 135 6.40 5.95 -109.34
N GLN A 136 6.19 4.86 -108.61
CA GLN A 136 5.10 3.90 -108.83
C GLN A 136 3.80 4.37 -108.11
N PRO A 137 2.67 4.56 -108.83
CA PRO A 137 1.42 5.02 -108.22
C PRO A 137 0.79 3.97 -107.27
N LEU A 138 0.99 2.69 -107.55
CA LEU A 138 0.53 1.56 -106.72
C LEU A 138 1.22 1.54 -105.36
N ILE A 139 2.51 1.83 -105.29
CA ILE A 139 3.26 1.90 -104.02
C ILE A 139 2.86 3.12 -103.21
N ASN A 140 2.59 4.26 -103.86
CA ASN A 140 2.00 5.41 -103.16
C ASN A 140 0.58 5.11 -102.66
N GLN A 141 -0.22 4.31 -103.39
CA GLN A 141 -1.51 3.81 -102.92
C GLN A 141 -1.39 2.79 -101.78
N ILE A 142 -0.45 1.85 -101.83
CA ILE A 142 -0.22 0.85 -100.77
C ILE A 142 0.37 1.52 -99.53
N LEU A 143 1.33 2.44 -99.68
CA LEU A 143 1.85 3.25 -98.58
C LEU A 143 0.74 4.12 -97.99
N SER A 144 -0.12 4.75 -98.79
CA SER A 144 -1.27 5.48 -98.26
C SER A 144 -2.33 4.57 -97.64
N ARG A 145 -2.47 3.30 -98.05
CA ARG A 145 -3.36 2.31 -97.41
C ARG A 145 -2.78 1.76 -96.10
N ILE A 146 -1.47 1.57 -96.02
CA ILE A 146 -0.73 1.19 -94.80
C ILE A 146 -0.64 2.39 -93.83
N LEU A 147 -0.60 3.62 -94.35
CA LEU A 147 -0.66 4.87 -93.57
C LEU A 147 -2.08 5.28 -93.18
N LEU A 148 -3.12 4.88 -93.93
CA LEU A 148 -4.54 5.09 -93.63
C LEU A 148 -5.27 3.74 -93.52
N ASP A 149 -4.92 2.93 -92.53
CA ASP A 149 -5.89 1.95 -92.03
C ASP A 149 -6.79 2.67 -91.01
N ASN A 150 -7.93 3.16 -91.49
CA ASN A 150 -8.83 4.06 -90.78
C ASN A 150 -9.64 3.39 -89.65
N ASN A 151 -9.37 2.13 -89.30
CA ASN A 151 -10.20 1.39 -88.37
C ASN A 151 -9.33 0.65 -87.35
N GLU A 152 -8.95 1.35 -86.28
CA GLU A 152 -8.98 0.83 -84.90
C GLU A 152 -8.40 1.85 -83.92
N GLN A 153 -9.07 2.03 -82.78
CA GLN A 153 -8.58 2.79 -81.64
C GLN A 153 -7.27 2.18 -81.13
N LEU A 154 -6.14 2.73 -81.59
CA LEU A 154 -4.82 2.26 -81.21
C LEU A 154 -4.01 3.38 -80.56
N MET A 155 -3.85 3.21 -79.24
CA MET A 155 -2.88 3.77 -78.30
C MET A 155 -2.15 5.07 -78.67
N ASN A 156 -2.33 6.08 -77.80
CA ASN A 156 -1.82 7.47 -77.83
C ASN A 156 -0.29 7.67 -77.99
N GLU A 157 0.50 6.62 -78.20
CA GLU A 157 1.96 6.69 -78.21
C GLU A 157 2.58 7.06 -79.58
N TRP A 158 1.78 7.10 -80.65
CA TRP A 158 2.28 7.17 -82.04
C TRP A 158 1.62 8.29 -82.87
N LYS A 159 1.51 9.50 -82.31
CA LYS A 159 0.97 10.69 -82.99
C LYS A 159 1.98 11.86 -82.95
N LEU A 160 2.32 12.45 -84.09
CA LEU A 160 3.23 13.61 -84.18
C LEU A 160 2.50 14.95 -84.30
N PRO A 161 2.74 15.94 -83.42
CA PRO A 161 2.21 17.30 -83.58
C PRO A 161 2.86 18.04 -84.75
N GLU A 162 2.10 18.63 -85.68
CA GLU A 162 2.63 19.66 -86.61
C GLU A 162 2.78 21.03 -85.92
N THR A 163 2.04 21.26 -84.82
CA THR A 163 2.01 22.54 -84.09
C THR A 163 1.93 22.27 -82.59
N ILE A 164 2.64 23.04 -81.76
CA ILE A 164 2.46 23.02 -80.30
C ILE A 164 1.44 24.09 -79.92
N THR A 165 0.23 23.66 -79.58
CA THR A 165 -0.82 24.50 -78.99
C THR A 165 -1.09 24.03 -77.56
N ASN A 166 -1.34 24.95 -76.63
CA ASN A 166 -1.81 24.63 -75.27
C ASN A 166 -3.19 23.96 -75.26
N TYR A 167 -3.85 23.89 -76.42
CA TYR A 167 -5.10 23.19 -76.67
C TYR A 167 -4.79 21.91 -77.44
N ILE A 168 -4.93 20.76 -76.76
CA ILE A 168 -4.64 19.41 -77.30
C ILE A 168 -5.45 19.13 -78.59
N ASN A 169 -6.61 19.79 -78.73
CA ASN A 169 -7.59 19.53 -79.78
C ASN A 169 -7.23 20.13 -81.16
N ASN A 170 -6.29 21.07 -81.24
CA ASN A 170 -5.95 21.79 -82.49
C ASN A 170 -4.66 21.29 -83.16
N VAL A 171 -4.08 20.21 -82.66
CA VAL A 171 -2.84 19.65 -83.18
C VAL A 171 -3.16 18.73 -84.36
N LYS A 172 -2.59 19.01 -85.54
CA LYS A 172 -2.57 18.04 -86.64
C LYS A 172 -1.60 16.91 -86.29
N TRP A 173 -2.10 15.68 -86.31
CA TRP A 173 -1.39 14.48 -85.92
C TRP A 173 -1.01 13.65 -87.14
N ILE A 174 0.28 13.36 -87.32
CA ILE A 174 0.74 12.37 -88.31
C ILE A 174 0.76 11.00 -87.62
N GLN A 175 0.09 10.01 -88.20
CA GLN A 175 0.11 8.61 -87.76
C GLN A 175 1.33 7.90 -88.37
N ILE A 176 2.04 7.11 -87.56
CA ILE A 176 3.18 6.30 -88.00
C ILE A 176 2.71 4.82 -88.08
N PRO A 177 3.06 4.07 -89.14
CA PRO A 177 2.68 2.66 -89.28
C PRO A 177 3.16 1.80 -88.10
N LYS A 178 2.37 0.79 -87.72
CA LYS A 178 2.78 -0.22 -86.74
C LYS A 178 3.77 -1.21 -87.36
N PHE A 179 5.03 -1.12 -86.96
CA PHE A 179 6.05 -2.11 -87.34
C PHE A 179 5.98 -3.32 -86.39
N LEU A 180 5.59 -4.49 -86.90
CA LEU A 180 5.25 -5.61 -86.03
C LEU A 180 6.44 -6.50 -85.61
N HIS A 181 7.62 -6.42 -86.21
CA HIS A 181 8.61 -7.52 -86.10
C HIS A 181 10.05 -7.18 -85.64
N ASN A 182 10.38 -5.97 -85.14
CA ASN A 182 11.73 -5.75 -84.57
C ASN A 182 11.82 -4.64 -83.50
N ASN A 183 12.18 -4.99 -82.25
CA ASN A 183 12.29 -4.06 -81.11
C ASN A 183 13.29 -2.91 -81.34
N LYS A 184 14.35 -3.13 -82.13
CA LYS A 184 15.35 -2.09 -82.42
C LYS A 184 14.80 -0.98 -83.32
N ILE A 185 13.89 -1.34 -84.23
CA ILE A 185 13.26 -0.40 -85.16
C ILE A 185 12.27 0.51 -84.40
N LYS A 186 11.51 -0.06 -83.47
CA LYS A 186 10.61 0.68 -82.57
C LYS A 186 11.35 1.77 -81.78
N LEU A 187 12.49 1.42 -81.18
CA LEU A 187 13.30 2.34 -80.37
C LEU A 187 13.88 3.50 -81.21
N LEU A 188 14.36 3.21 -82.42
CA LEU A 188 14.89 4.22 -83.35
C LEU A 188 13.82 5.25 -83.71
N ILE A 189 12.61 4.79 -84.05
CA ILE A 189 11.48 5.66 -84.37
C ILE A 189 11.14 6.55 -83.16
N GLU A 190 11.05 5.98 -81.96
CA GLU A 190 10.76 6.75 -80.73
C GLU A 190 11.79 7.87 -80.49
N TYR A 191 13.09 7.60 -80.71
CA TYR A 191 14.12 8.63 -80.61
C TYR A 191 14.01 9.72 -81.67
N LEU A 192 13.69 9.36 -82.92
CA LEU A 192 13.48 10.34 -84.00
C LEU A 192 12.28 11.26 -83.69
N ILE A 193 11.23 10.72 -83.09
CA ILE A 193 10.06 11.49 -82.65
C ILE A 193 10.42 12.44 -81.51
N LYS A 194 11.11 11.95 -80.46
CA LYS A 194 11.58 12.79 -79.34
C LYS A 194 12.50 13.91 -79.82
N LEU A 195 13.39 13.62 -80.78
CA LEU A 195 14.28 14.60 -81.37
C LEU A 195 13.50 15.69 -82.10
N ARG A 196 12.51 15.32 -82.92
CA ARG A 196 11.62 16.29 -83.60
C ARG A 196 10.92 17.20 -82.61
N ILE A 197 10.37 16.66 -81.52
CA ILE A 197 9.68 17.42 -80.47
C ILE A 197 10.64 18.42 -79.80
N LEU A 198 11.85 17.98 -79.44
CA LEU A 198 12.86 18.87 -78.83
C LEU A 198 13.30 19.99 -79.78
N LEU A 199 13.45 19.67 -81.07
CA LEU A 199 13.83 20.63 -82.11
C LEU A 199 12.72 21.68 -82.28
N LEU A 200 11.47 21.25 -82.30
CA LEU A 200 10.30 22.12 -82.34
C LEU A 200 10.23 23.04 -81.11
N ILE A 201 10.40 22.51 -79.89
CA ILE A 201 10.42 23.31 -78.65
C ILE A 201 11.53 24.37 -78.72
N LYS A 202 12.75 24.00 -79.14
CA LYS A 202 13.87 24.95 -79.24
C LYS A 202 13.62 26.06 -80.27
N LEU A 203 12.97 25.73 -81.38
CA LEU A 203 12.64 26.70 -82.44
C LEU A 203 11.53 27.69 -82.03
N LEU A 204 10.74 27.37 -80.99
CA LEU A 204 9.65 28.22 -80.50
C LEU A 204 10.03 29.15 -79.32
N ILE A 205 11.24 29.01 -78.75
CA ILE A 205 11.72 29.84 -77.64
C ILE A 205 12.25 31.19 -78.14
N THR A 206 11.67 32.31 -77.68
CA THR A 206 12.14 33.67 -78.02
C THR A 206 13.23 34.18 -77.07
N PRO A 207 14.05 35.18 -77.49
CA PRO A 207 15.04 35.80 -76.62
C PRO A 207 14.42 36.47 -75.38
N GLU A 208 13.19 36.99 -75.49
CA GLU A 208 12.44 37.57 -74.37
C GLU A 208 12.06 36.51 -73.33
N ASP A 209 11.66 35.30 -73.75
CA ASP A 209 11.37 34.18 -72.85
C ASP A 209 12.63 33.78 -72.06
N LYS A 210 13.79 33.81 -72.73
CA LYS A 210 15.08 33.57 -72.06
C LYS A 210 15.41 34.65 -71.03
N LYS A 211 15.14 35.93 -71.32
CA LYS A 211 15.34 37.04 -70.37
C LYS A 211 14.40 36.92 -69.16
N ARG A 212 13.11 36.64 -69.36
CA ARG A 212 12.14 36.43 -68.28
C ARG A 212 12.52 35.29 -67.36
N LYS A 213 12.94 34.15 -67.93
CA LYS A 213 13.43 33.01 -67.14
C LYS A 213 14.65 33.37 -66.28
N LYS A 214 15.58 34.18 -66.80
CA LYS A 214 16.74 34.65 -66.03
C LYS A 214 16.33 35.55 -64.86
N LEU A 215 15.45 36.52 -65.09
CA LEU A 215 14.96 37.42 -64.04
C LEU A 215 14.21 36.66 -62.94
N TYR A 216 13.34 35.72 -63.32
CA TYR A 216 12.62 34.88 -62.37
C TYR A 216 13.57 34.01 -61.52
N LYS A 217 14.61 33.44 -62.16
CA LYS A 217 15.63 32.68 -61.44
C LYS A 217 16.33 33.55 -60.41
N HIS A 218 16.71 34.77 -60.78
CA HIS A 218 17.39 35.70 -59.87
C HIS A 218 16.49 36.11 -58.69
N GLU A 219 15.20 36.34 -58.93
CA GLU A 219 14.23 36.64 -57.88
C GLU A 219 14.04 35.46 -56.90
N LEU A 220 14.04 34.23 -57.41
CA LEU A 220 14.04 33.03 -56.57
C LEU A 220 15.32 32.91 -55.75
N GLU A 221 16.48 33.21 -56.33
CA GLU A 221 17.77 33.21 -55.62
C GLU A 221 17.75 34.23 -54.46
N ILE A 222 17.22 35.44 -54.67
CA ILE A 222 17.08 36.45 -53.60
C ILE A 222 16.13 35.97 -52.49
N ARG A 223 14.96 35.43 -52.87
CA ARG A 223 14.00 34.90 -51.87
C ARG A 223 14.57 33.75 -51.07
N ASP A 224 15.30 32.85 -51.72
CA ASP A 224 15.97 31.75 -51.04
C ASP A 224 16.99 32.29 -50.04
N GLN A 225 17.81 33.27 -50.43
CA GLN A 225 18.75 33.92 -49.51
C GLN A 225 18.05 34.58 -48.30
N GLU A 226 16.96 35.31 -48.51
CA GLU A 226 16.16 35.90 -47.42
C GLU A 226 15.59 34.83 -46.48
N CYS A 227 15.10 33.71 -47.03
CA CYS A 227 14.62 32.58 -46.26
C CYS A 227 15.75 31.91 -45.46
N GLN A 228 16.93 31.74 -46.06
CA GLN A 228 18.11 31.18 -45.39
C GLN A 228 18.57 32.08 -44.25
N ILE A 229 18.60 33.41 -44.43
CA ILE A 229 18.97 34.35 -43.36
C ILE A 229 18.01 34.20 -42.17
N LYS A 230 16.69 34.26 -42.41
CA LYS A 230 15.68 34.08 -41.35
C LYS A 230 15.80 32.73 -40.65
N LEU A 231 16.08 31.66 -41.41
CA LEU A 231 16.29 30.34 -40.85
C LEU A 231 17.52 30.32 -39.94
N THR A 232 18.65 30.92 -40.36
CA THR A 232 19.86 31.01 -39.54
C THR A 232 19.66 31.86 -38.28
N GLU A 233 18.89 32.94 -38.34
CA GLU A 233 18.52 33.74 -37.16
C GLU A 233 17.68 32.94 -36.18
N LEU A 234 16.68 32.21 -36.67
CA LEU A 234 15.81 31.38 -35.83
C LEU A 234 16.58 30.21 -35.19
N ILE A 235 17.51 29.59 -35.93
CA ILE A 235 18.40 28.56 -35.38
C ILE A 235 19.26 29.14 -34.26
N LYS A 236 19.85 30.33 -34.44
CA LYS A 236 20.65 30.99 -33.39
C LYS A 236 19.82 31.29 -32.14
N GLU A 237 18.61 31.81 -32.30
CA GLU A 237 17.73 32.07 -31.16
C GLU A 237 17.38 30.78 -30.42
N LEU A 238 17.08 29.71 -31.16
CA LEU A 238 16.82 28.40 -30.58
C LEU A 238 18.04 27.88 -29.79
N ASP A 239 19.24 28.00 -30.35
CA ASP A 239 20.49 27.59 -29.68
C ASP A 239 20.74 28.39 -28.39
N ILE A 240 20.45 29.69 -28.39
CA ILE A 240 20.55 30.55 -27.20
C ILE A 240 19.57 30.07 -26.12
N GLN A 241 18.31 29.83 -26.49
CA GLN A 241 17.28 29.34 -25.55
C GLN A 241 17.64 27.96 -24.99
N ILE A 242 18.12 27.03 -25.83
CA ILE A 242 18.60 25.72 -25.39
C ILE A 242 19.78 25.88 -24.41
N CYS A 243 20.75 26.76 -24.71
CA CYS A 243 21.87 27.02 -23.82
C CYS A 243 21.43 27.60 -22.47
N GLN A 244 20.46 28.53 -22.46
CA GLN A 244 19.91 29.10 -21.23
C GLN A 244 19.16 28.05 -20.41
N ASN A 245 18.26 27.29 -21.03
CA ASN A 245 17.52 26.23 -20.36
C ASN A 245 18.45 25.15 -19.78
N ASN A 246 19.49 24.76 -20.52
CA ASN A 246 20.51 23.82 -20.04
C ASN A 246 21.27 24.36 -18.82
N LYS A 247 21.57 25.67 -18.76
CA LYS A 247 22.21 26.30 -17.59
C LYS A 247 21.29 26.25 -16.37
N GLU A 248 20.02 26.59 -16.52
CA GLU A 248 19.05 26.54 -15.42
C GLU A 248 18.80 25.09 -14.97
N THR A 249 18.65 24.16 -15.90
CA THR A 249 18.50 22.72 -15.61
C THR A 249 19.70 22.19 -14.80
N ARG A 250 20.93 22.62 -15.12
CA ARG A 250 22.13 22.24 -14.35
C ARG A 250 22.14 22.84 -12.94
N LYS A 251 21.72 24.11 -12.79
CA LYS A 251 21.61 24.75 -11.46
C LYS A 251 20.59 24.02 -10.58
N VAL A 252 19.41 23.75 -11.12
CA VAL A 252 18.37 23.00 -10.42
C VAL A 252 18.81 21.56 -10.14
N GLY A 253 19.47 20.90 -11.10
CA GLY A 253 20.02 19.55 -10.89
C GLY A 253 21.04 19.50 -9.75
N TYR A 254 21.87 20.53 -9.61
CA TYR A 254 22.82 20.66 -8.49
C TYR A 254 22.11 20.87 -7.16
N THR A 255 21.13 21.79 -7.09
CA THR A 255 20.38 22.03 -5.83
C THR A 255 19.60 20.80 -5.40
N VAL A 256 18.97 20.08 -6.34
CA VAL A 256 18.27 18.80 -6.07
C VAL A 256 19.25 17.75 -5.55
N SER A 257 20.43 17.61 -6.17
CA SER A 257 21.45 16.65 -5.70
C SER A 257 21.96 16.98 -4.30
N LYS A 258 22.17 18.28 -4.01
CA LYS A 258 22.58 18.74 -2.69
C LYS A 258 21.51 18.45 -1.63
N LEU A 259 20.25 18.82 -1.89
CA LEU A 259 19.14 18.56 -0.99
C LEU A 259 18.91 17.07 -0.77
N LYS A 260 19.04 16.25 -1.81
CA LYS A 260 18.95 14.79 -1.70
C LYS A 260 20.02 14.22 -0.76
N ASN A 261 21.27 14.68 -0.90
CA ASN A 261 22.34 14.29 0.01
C ASN A 261 22.09 14.75 1.45
N GLU A 262 21.54 15.96 1.65
CA GLU A 262 21.17 16.46 2.98
C GLU A 262 20.07 15.61 3.62
N ILE A 263 19.04 15.21 2.85
CA ILE A 263 17.99 14.29 3.30
C ILE A 263 18.58 12.93 3.68
N ASP A 264 19.40 12.32 2.82
CA ASP A 264 20.01 11.02 3.08
C ASP A 264 20.90 11.06 4.35
N ASN A 265 21.60 12.17 4.57
CA ASN A 265 22.41 12.37 5.77
C ASN A 265 21.55 12.54 7.02
N LEU A 266 20.45 13.31 6.94
CA LEU A 266 19.50 13.46 8.04
C LEU A 266 18.82 12.13 8.38
N GLU A 267 18.42 11.35 7.39
CA GLU A 267 17.83 10.02 7.61
C GLU A 267 18.80 9.08 8.33
N LYS A 268 20.08 9.07 7.94
CA LYS A 268 21.12 8.29 8.63
C LYS A 268 21.28 8.75 10.08
N TYR A 269 21.41 10.06 10.30
CA TYR A 269 21.51 10.63 11.65
C TYR A 269 20.31 10.27 12.53
N LEU A 270 19.09 10.42 12.01
CA LEU A 270 17.87 10.08 12.74
C LEU A 270 17.78 8.59 13.04
N ASN A 271 18.17 7.72 12.10
CA ASN A 271 18.19 6.29 12.32
C ASN A 271 19.21 5.87 13.39
N GLU A 272 20.40 6.48 13.40
CA GLU A 272 21.41 6.26 14.44
C GLU A 272 20.93 6.77 15.80
N ARG A 273 20.35 7.98 15.85
CA ARG A 273 19.77 8.55 17.07
C ARG A 273 18.66 7.67 17.63
N LYS A 274 17.78 7.17 16.77
CA LYS A 274 16.70 6.23 17.14
C LYS A 274 17.27 4.93 17.72
N LYS A 275 18.30 4.35 17.11
CA LYS A 275 18.98 3.16 17.64
C LYS A 275 19.58 3.44 19.02
N GLN A 276 20.26 4.56 19.19
CA GLN A 276 20.83 4.96 20.49
C GLN A 276 19.74 5.07 21.56
N ILE A 277 18.67 5.83 21.30
CA ILE A 277 17.54 6.00 22.23
C ILE A 277 16.95 4.63 22.60
N ASN A 278 16.64 3.79 21.62
CA ASN A 278 16.08 2.45 21.88
C ASN A 278 17.02 1.59 22.75
N THR A 279 18.34 1.66 22.51
CA THR A 279 19.30 0.90 23.33
C THR A 279 19.42 1.45 24.76
N GLU A 280 19.35 2.76 24.95
CA GLU A 280 19.37 3.40 26.26
C GLU A 280 18.08 3.11 27.04
N GLU A 281 16.92 3.20 26.39
CA GLU A 281 15.62 2.87 26.97
C GLU A 281 15.55 1.39 27.33
N ALA A 282 16.01 0.49 26.46
CA ALA A 282 16.08 -0.94 26.78
C ALA A 282 16.95 -1.21 28.01
N LYS A 283 18.11 -0.55 28.12
CA LYS A 283 18.98 -0.65 29.31
C LYS A 283 18.26 -0.16 30.57
N LYS A 284 17.61 1.00 30.52
CA LYS A 284 16.83 1.54 31.65
C LYS A 284 15.70 0.61 32.07
N ILE A 285 14.97 0.02 31.10
CA ILE A 285 13.92 -0.96 31.39
C ILE A 285 14.51 -2.20 32.06
N THR A 286 15.63 -2.74 31.57
CA THR A 286 16.29 -3.90 32.19
C THR A 286 16.79 -3.61 33.60
N GLU A 287 17.25 -2.38 33.86
CA GLU A 287 17.72 -1.96 35.18
C GLU A 287 16.56 -1.79 36.16
N ILE A 288 15.49 -1.09 35.75
CA ILE A 288 14.27 -0.92 36.56
C ILE A 288 13.62 -2.27 36.87
N THR A 289 13.52 -3.17 35.88
CA THR A 289 12.94 -4.50 36.10
C THR A 289 13.80 -5.34 37.05
N LYS A 290 15.14 -5.27 36.93
CA LYS A 290 16.04 -5.93 37.87
C LYS A 290 15.88 -5.37 39.30
N GLN A 291 15.87 -4.05 39.45
CA GLN A 291 15.69 -3.40 40.75
C GLN A 291 14.32 -3.72 41.38
N ASN A 292 13.25 -3.73 40.58
CA ASN A 292 11.93 -4.13 41.04
C ASN A 292 11.91 -5.59 41.51
N ASN A 293 12.50 -6.51 40.73
CA ASN A 293 12.61 -7.92 41.14
C ASN A 293 13.43 -8.08 42.44
N GLU A 294 14.50 -7.31 42.62
CA GLU A 294 15.28 -7.30 43.87
C GLU A 294 14.44 -6.80 45.06
N ASN A 295 13.68 -5.72 44.86
CA ASN A 295 12.78 -5.17 45.88
C ASN A 295 11.65 -6.14 46.23
N GLU A 296 11.01 -6.77 45.24
CA GLU A 296 9.98 -7.79 45.43
C GLU A 296 10.52 -8.98 46.21
N ASN A 297 11.72 -9.45 45.88
CA ASN A 297 12.38 -10.53 46.61
C ASN A 297 12.70 -10.13 48.07
N ASN A 298 13.14 -8.90 48.30
CA ASN A 298 13.41 -8.39 49.65
C ASN A 298 12.13 -8.27 50.48
N LEU A 299 11.06 -7.69 49.92
CA LEU A 299 9.74 -7.63 50.55
C LEU A 299 9.17 -9.01 50.83
N SER A 300 9.32 -9.96 49.90
CA SER A 300 8.88 -11.35 50.10
C SER A 300 9.64 -12.03 51.24
N LYS A 301 10.95 -11.79 51.36
CA LYS A 301 11.73 -12.28 52.50
C LYS A 301 11.27 -11.65 53.80
N GLU A 302 11.05 -10.33 53.82
CA GLU A 302 10.58 -9.61 55.01
C GLU A 302 9.21 -10.10 55.46
N MET A 303 8.26 -10.26 54.53
CA MET A 303 6.95 -10.88 54.80
C MET A 303 7.11 -12.25 55.47
N LYS A 304 7.93 -13.15 54.89
CA LYS A 304 8.17 -14.47 55.49
C LYS A 304 8.78 -14.38 56.88
N THR A 305 9.70 -13.44 57.11
CA THR A 305 10.27 -13.24 58.46
C THR A 305 9.24 -12.74 59.46
N GLN A 306 8.35 -11.82 59.05
CA GLN A 306 7.27 -11.31 59.89
C GLN A 306 6.22 -12.38 60.18
N GLU A 307 5.86 -13.20 59.19
CA GLU A 307 4.98 -14.36 59.37
C GLU A 307 5.55 -15.34 60.41
N MET A 308 6.84 -15.68 60.30
CA MET A 308 7.50 -16.53 61.30
C MET A 308 7.55 -15.89 62.69
N LEU A 309 7.72 -14.57 62.79
CA LEU A 309 7.71 -13.86 64.07
C LEU A 309 6.31 -13.86 64.70
N LEU A 310 5.27 -13.65 63.90
CA LEU A 310 3.88 -13.73 64.34
C LEU A 310 3.54 -15.14 64.84
N GLU A 311 3.93 -16.18 64.11
CA GLU A 311 3.69 -17.57 64.51
C GLU A 311 4.38 -17.90 65.83
N LYS A 312 5.63 -17.46 66.01
CA LYS A 312 6.34 -17.60 67.30
C LYS A 312 5.64 -16.88 68.44
N LEU A 313 5.12 -15.67 68.21
CA LEU A 313 4.42 -14.89 69.23
C LEU A 313 3.07 -15.52 69.60
N ILE A 314 2.34 -16.07 68.62
CA ILE A 314 1.13 -16.84 68.86
C ILE A 314 1.44 -18.06 69.73
N GLU A 315 2.51 -18.80 69.42
CA GLU A 315 2.90 -19.98 70.19
C GLU A 315 3.33 -19.63 71.61
N ALA A 316 4.11 -18.54 71.80
CA ALA A 316 4.49 -18.05 73.12
C ALA A 316 3.25 -17.65 73.95
N ASN A 317 2.32 -16.90 73.35
CA ASN A 317 1.08 -16.50 74.02
C ASN A 317 0.21 -17.71 74.38
N ARG A 318 0.11 -18.71 73.50
CA ARG A 318 -0.61 -19.97 73.79
C ARG A 318 -0.01 -20.69 74.99
N PHE A 319 1.32 -20.79 75.03
CA PHE A 319 2.02 -21.41 76.15
C PHE A 319 1.80 -20.62 77.45
N GLU A 320 1.95 -19.29 77.43
CA GLU A 320 1.67 -18.44 78.59
C GLU A 320 0.23 -18.57 79.06
N GLU A 321 -0.75 -18.54 78.15
CA GLU A 321 -2.15 -18.73 78.47
C GLU A 321 -2.41 -20.11 79.11
N GLU A 322 -1.81 -21.17 78.57
CA GLU A 322 -1.93 -22.52 79.13
C GLU A 322 -1.32 -22.62 80.53
N THR A 323 -0.17 -21.99 80.77
CA THR A 323 0.41 -21.91 82.12
C THR A 323 -0.50 -21.16 83.09
N ILE A 324 -1.08 -20.02 82.69
CA ILE A 324 -2.00 -19.25 83.52
C ILE A 324 -3.24 -20.08 83.83
N ARG A 325 -3.87 -20.71 82.81
CA ARG A 325 -5.01 -21.60 83.00
C ARG A 325 -4.69 -22.73 83.99
N ALA A 326 -3.53 -23.36 83.88
CA ALA A 326 -3.11 -24.40 84.82
C ALA A 326 -2.96 -23.87 86.26
N THR A 327 -2.43 -22.66 86.45
CA THR A 327 -2.35 -22.03 87.78
C THR A 327 -3.73 -21.68 88.34
N ILE A 328 -4.65 -21.19 87.49
CA ILE A 328 -6.04 -20.89 87.87
C ILE A 328 -6.72 -22.18 88.31
N TYR A 329 -6.66 -23.25 87.52
CA TYR A 329 -7.24 -24.55 87.90
C TYR A 329 -6.70 -25.08 89.22
N LYS A 330 -5.39 -24.91 89.48
CA LYS A 330 -4.79 -25.32 90.75
C LYS A 330 -5.34 -24.49 91.93
N MET A 331 -5.42 -23.17 91.77
CA MET A 331 -5.98 -22.29 92.81
C MET A 331 -7.48 -22.55 93.03
N GLU A 332 -8.25 -22.73 91.97
CA GLU A 332 -9.67 -23.10 92.03
C GLU A 332 -9.84 -24.42 92.78
N SER A 333 -9.04 -25.45 92.48
CA SER A 333 -9.06 -26.72 93.19
C SER A 333 -8.67 -26.59 94.67
N ASP A 334 -7.71 -25.73 95.00
CA ASP A 334 -7.32 -25.47 96.39
C ASP A 334 -8.42 -24.72 97.16
N ILE A 335 -9.10 -23.77 96.52
CA ILE A 335 -10.25 -23.05 97.08
C ILE A 335 -11.42 -24.01 97.31
N GLU A 336 -11.77 -24.82 96.32
CA GLU A 336 -12.83 -25.83 96.41
C GLU A 336 -12.55 -26.81 97.56
N SER A 337 -11.29 -27.26 97.70
CA SER A 337 -10.89 -28.11 98.82
C SER A 337 -11.06 -27.41 100.17
N LYS A 338 -10.73 -26.12 100.28
CA LYS A 338 -10.91 -25.34 101.52
C LYS A 338 -12.37 -25.11 101.86
N ILE A 339 -13.21 -24.79 100.86
CA ILE A 339 -14.66 -24.64 101.03
C ILE A 339 -15.23 -25.97 101.53
N SER A 340 -14.93 -27.08 100.85
CA SER A 340 -15.41 -28.40 101.26
C SER A 340 -15.01 -28.78 102.69
N LYS A 341 -13.78 -28.46 103.12
CA LYS A 341 -13.34 -28.66 104.51
C LYS A 341 -14.10 -27.77 105.49
N TYR A 342 -14.28 -26.49 105.17
CA TYR A 342 -15.01 -25.56 106.02
C TYR A 342 -16.48 -25.96 106.16
N ASP A 343 -17.13 -26.38 105.07
CA ASP A 343 -18.51 -26.85 105.09
C ASP A 343 -18.64 -28.13 105.96
N GLN A 344 -17.67 -29.04 105.87
CA GLN A 344 -17.60 -30.22 106.74
C GLN A 344 -17.43 -29.83 108.22
N GLU A 345 -16.49 -28.94 108.53
CA GLU A 345 -16.26 -28.45 109.89
C GLU A 345 -17.47 -27.72 110.45
N MET A 346 -18.17 -26.89 109.66
CA MET A 346 -19.41 -26.23 110.07
C MET A 346 -20.55 -27.20 110.29
N THR A 347 -20.66 -28.25 109.46
CA THR A 347 -21.66 -29.30 109.68
C THR A 347 -21.40 -30.02 111.00
N ILE A 348 -20.14 -30.39 111.28
CA ILE A 348 -19.76 -31.02 112.55
C ILE A 348 -20.06 -30.10 113.74
N LEU A 349 -19.69 -28.82 113.65
CA LEU A 349 -19.94 -27.86 114.73
C LEU A 349 -21.44 -27.61 114.96
N GLN A 350 -22.24 -27.60 113.89
CA GLN A 350 -23.69 -27.50 114.00
C GLN A 350 -24.27 -28.75 114.68
N ASP A 351 -23.83 -29.95 114.28
CA ASP A 351 -24.25 -31.20 114.91
C ASP A 351 -23.88 -31.23 116.41
N GLU A 352 -22.68 -30.76 116.78
CA GLU A 352 -22.25 -30.61 118.18
C GLU A 352 -23.08 -29.57 118.95
N TYR A 353 -23.40 -28.43 118.33
CA TYR A 353 -24.24 -27.40 118.92
C TYR A 353 -25.67 -27.90 119.16
N ASP A 354 -26.27 -28.55 118.16
CA ASP A 354 -27.61 -29.11 118.25
C ASP A 354 -27.69 -30.20 119.34
N ALA A 355 -26.63 -31.01 119.49
CA ALA A 355 -26.52 -31.99 120.58
C ALA A 355 -26.43 -31.32 121.95
N LEU A 356 -25.59 -30.28 122.10
CA LEU A 356 -25.46 -29.55 123.36
C LEU A 356 -26.73 -28.76 123.72
N GLU A 357 -27.42 -28.18 122.73
CA GLU A 357 -28.69 -27.50 122.95
C GLU A 357 -29.77 -28.49 123.41
N ALA A 358 -29.81 -29.70 122.83
CA ALA A 358 -30.69 -30.77 123.32
C ALA A 358 -30.38 -31.13 124.79
N GLU A 359 -29.10 -31.33 125.14
CA GLU A 359 -28.69 -31.58 126.53
C GLU A 359 -29.06 -30.42 127.47
N TYR A 360 -28.85 -29.16 127.04
CA TYR A 360 -29.21 -27.97 127.82
C TYR A 360 -30.73 -27.87 128.04
N ILE A 361 -31.54 -28.15 127.03
CA ILE A 361 -33.01 -28.15 127.14
C ILE A 361 -33.46 -29.21 128.14
N GLU A 362 -32.88 -30.42 128.09
CA GLU A 362 -33.17 -31.48 129.06
C GLU A 362 -32.76 -31.09 130.48
N GLU A 363 -31.54 -30.59 130.68
CA GLU A 363 -31.05 -30.16 132.00
C GLU A 363 -31.87 -28.99 132.54
N LYS A 364 -32.27 -28.05 131.70
CA LYS A 364 -33.14 -26.93 132.09
C LYS A 364 -34.53 -27.39 132.49
N SER A 365 -35.13 -28.33 131.75
CA SER A 365 -36.40 -28.94 132.13
C SER A 365 -36.28 -29.63 133.50
N ALA A 366 -35.21 -30.40 133.71
CA ALA A 366 -34.96 -31.05 134.99
C ALA A 366 -34.73 -30.06 136.14
N TYR A 367 -34.06 -28.94 135.86
CA TYR A 367 -33.87 -27.84 136.82
C TYR A 367 -35.20 -27.17 137.17
N ASP A 368 -36.04 -26.85 136.18
CA ASP A 368 -37.34 -26.23 136.38
C ASP A 368 -38.25 -27.14 137.22
N GLU A 369 -38.30 -28.45 136.92
CA GLU A 369 -39.01 -29.44 137.73
C GLU A 369 -38.51 -29.49 139.18
N LEU A 370 -37.18 -29.46 139.38
CA LEU A 370 -36.60 -29.49 140.73
C LEU A 370 -36.88 -28.19 141.49
N ASN A 371 -36.84 -27.05 140.81
CA ASN A 371 -37.15 -25.75 141.37
C ASN A 371 -38.63 -25.64 141.77
N GLU A 372 -39.55 -26.16 140.96
CA GLU A 372 -40.97 -26.27 141.33
C GLU A 372 -41.15 -27.13 142.59
N ARG A 373 -40.51 -28.30 142.66
CA ARG A 373 -40.51 -29.14 143.87
C ARG A 373 -39.94 -28.40 145.07
N PHE A 374 -38.86 -27.65 144.89
CA PHE A 374 -38.26 -26.85 145.96
C PHE A 374 -39.19 -25.73 146.43
N GLN A 375 -39.91 -25.07 145.52
CA GLN A 375 -40.91 -24.06 145.88
C GLN A 375 -42.04 -24.66 146.72
N ILE A 376 -42.58 -25.81 146.32
CA ILE A 376 -43.62 -26.53 147.09
C ILE A 376 -43.11 -26.85 148.50
N ILE A 377 -41.91 -27.45 148.60
CA ILE A 377 -41.30 -27.77 149.90
C ILE A 377 -41.07 -26.50 150.74
N ASN A 378 -40.65 -25.40 150.12
CA ASN A 378 -40.45 -24.13 150.82
C ASN A 378 -41.79 -23.55 151.32
N GLU A 379 -42.86 -23.64 150.54
CA GLU A 379 -44.21 -23.25 151.00
C GLU A 379 -44.69 -24.12 152.17
N GLU A 380 -44.49 -25.43 152.11
CA GLU A 380 -44.78 -26.36 153.21
C GLU A 380 -43.96 -26.02 154.46
N TYR A 381 -42.66 -25.74 154.28
CA TYR A 381 -41.79 -25.30 155.36
C TYR A 381 -42.28 -23.99 155.99
N GLN A 382 -42.66 -23.00 155.19
CA GLN A 382 -43.23 -21.74 155.70
C GLN A 382 -44.54 -21.98 156.46
N LYS A 383 -45.43 -22.85 155.96
CA LYS A 383 -46.67 -23.24 156.66
C LYS A 383 -46.37 -23.89 158.01
N ILE A 384 -45.43 -24.83 158.08
CA ILE A 384 -45.02 -25.47 159.34
C ILE A 384 -44.42 -24.45 160.32
N MET A 385 -43.58 -23.53 159.83
CA MET A 385 -42.98 -22.49 160.66
C MET A 385 -44.04 -21.52 161.19
N GLU A 386 -45.04 -21.16 160.39
CA GLU A 386 -46.16 -20.31 160.79
C GLU A 386 -47.09 -21.04 161.77
N GLU A 387 -47.36 -22.33 161.56
CA GLU A 387 -48.11 -23.18 162.49
C GLU A 387 -47.40 -23.28 163.85
N ARG A 388 -46.07 -23.48 163.85
CA ARG A 388 -45.25 -23.43 165.07
C ARG A 388 -45.33 -22.07 165.76
N ARG A 389 -45.30 -20.97 165.01
CA ARG A 389 -45.44 -19.61 165.54
C ARG A 389 -46.80 -19.43 166.23
N LEU A 390 -47.89 -19.85 165.59
CA LEU A 390 -49.25 -19.78 166.15
C LEU A 390 -49.42 -20.67 167.39
N GLU A 391 -48.83 -21.86 167.38
CA GLU A 391 -48.88 -22.78 168.53
C GLU A 391 -48.06 -22.25 169.71
N ASP A 392 -46.89 -21.66 169.46
CA ASP A 392 -46.11 -20.99 170.50
C ASP A 392 -46.84 -19.75 171.05
N GLU A 393 -47.52 -18.96 170.22
CA GLU A 393 -48.40 -17.86 170.68
C GLU A 393 -49.60 -18.37 171.49
N ARG A 394 -50.19 -19.52 171.11
CA ARG A 394 -51.28 -20.15 171.87
C ARG A 394 -50.79 -20.64 173.23
N ARG A 395 -49.62 -21.30 173.26
CA ARG A 395 -48.98 -21.75 174.51
C ARG A 395 -48.67 -20.57 175.43
N GLN A 396 -48.15 -19.47 174.89
CA GLN A 396 -47.90 -18.25 175.67
C GLN A 396 -49.19 -17.66 176.28
N ARG A 397 -50.29 -17.61 175.51
CA ARG A 397 -51.59 -17.16 176.04
C ARG A 397 -52.14 -18.06 177.13
N GLU A 398 -52.00 -19.39 177.00
CA GLU A 398 -52.42 -20.36 178.03
C GLU A 398 -51.56 -20.24 179.30
N GLU A 399 -50.25 -20.03 179.16
CA GLU A 399 -49.33 -19.80 180.29
C GLU A 399 -49.61 -18.48 181.01
N GLU A 400 -49.99 -17.42 180.30
CA GLU A 400 -50.42 -16.15 180.89
C GLU A 400 -51.73 -16.27 181.66
N GLN A 401 -52.72 -16.98 181.11
CA GLN A 401 -53.98 -17.25 181.81
C GLN A 401 -53.76 -18.10 183.07
N ARG A 402 -52.91 -19.14 182.99
CA ARG A 402 -52.54 -19.95 184.17
C ARG A 402 -51.85 -19.11 185.23
N ARG A 403 -50.89 -18.25 184.86
CA ARG A 403 -50.23 -17.32 185.80
C ARG A 403 -51.23 -16.39 186.50
N GLN A 404 -52.22 -15.85 185.78
CA GLN A 404 -53.25 -14.99 186.39
C GLN A 404 -54.12 -15.77 187.38
N MET A 405 -54.51 -17.01 187.06
CA MET A 405 -55.30 -17.85 187.94
C MET A 405 -54.54 -18.26 189.21
N GLU A 406 -53.26 -18.62 189.08
CA GLU A 406 -52.39 -18.94 190.22
C GLU A 406 -52.18 -17.73 191.14
N GLN A 407 -52.01 -16.53 190.59
CA GLN A 407 -51.92 -15.29 191.37
C GLN A 407 -53.21 -15.02 192.17
N ALA A 408 -54.38 -15.21 191.56
CA ALA A 408 -55.67 -15.05 192.25
C ALA A 408 -55.82 -16.04 193.43
N VAL A 409 -55.47 -17.32 193.22
CA VAL A 409 -55.51 -18.35 194.28
C VAL A 409 -54.57 -18.02 195.43
N THR A 410 -53.34 -17.58 195.13
CA THR A 410 -52.32 -17.26 196.14
C THR A 410 -52.76 -16.10 197.03
N THR A 411 -53.40 -15.09 196.43
CA THR A 411 -53.89 -13.91 197.14
C THR A 411 -55.00 -14.27 198.15
N ILE A 412 -55.95 -15.11 197.76
CA ILE A 412 -57.04 -15.57 198.63
C ILE A 412 -56.49 -16.39 199.82
N GLN A 413 -55.54 -17.29 199.56
CA GLN A 413 -54.91 -18.09 200.62
C GLN A 413 -54.13 -17.22 201.63
N ALA A 414 -53.48 -16.15 201.17
CA ALA A 414 -52.74 -15.23 202.04
C ALA A 414 -53.67 -14.49 203.01
N PHE A 415 -54.82 -13.99 202.53
CA PHE A 415 -55.80 -13.32 203.39
C PHE A 415 -56.43 -14.28 204.42
N TRP A 416 -56.72 -15.53 204.05
CA TRP A 416 -57.28 -16.53 204.97
C TRP A 416 -56.31 -16.93 206.10
N ARG A 417 -55.02 -17.15 205.77
CA ARG A 417 -53.98 -17.46 206.77
C ARG A 417 -53.81 -16.31 207.78
N SER A 418 -53.90 -15.07 207.30
CA SER A 418 -53.79 -13.84 208.09
C SER A 418 -54.92 -13.63 209.11
N TYR A 419 -56.15 -14.07 208.78
CA TYR A 419 -57.30 -14.01 209.69
C TYR A 419 -57.19 -15.04 210.83
N LYS A 420 -56.74 -16.27 210.52
CA LYS A 420 -56.65 -17.37 211.49
C LYS A 420 -55.65 -17.10 212.63
N THR A 421 -54.52 -16.46 212.33
CA THR A 421 -53.45 -16.18 213.30
C THR A 421 -53.83 -15.11 214.33
N ARG A 422 -54.71 -14.16 213.98
CA ARG A 422 -55.11 -13.05 214.88
C ARG A 422 -56.18 -13.43 215.91
N LYS A 423 -56.88 -14.55 215.72
CA LYS A 423 -57.94 -15.00 216.63
C LYS A 423 -57.44 -15.83 217.84
N LEU A 424 -56.22 -16.38 217.79
CA LEU A 424 -55.69 -17.32 218.79
C LEU A 424 -54.88 -16.69 219.95
N ALA A 425 -54.62 -15.37 219.96
CA ALA A 425 -53.65 -14.75 220.88
C ALA A 425 -54.21 -14.04 222.15
N ARG A 426 -55.49 -14.24 222.54
CA ARG A 426 -56.15 -13.49 223.64
C ARG A 426 -56.12 -14.10 225.06
N GLY A 427 -55.26 -15.07 225.39
CA GLY A 427 -55.11 -15.50 226.80
C GLY A 427 -53.96 -16.46 227.12
N ARG A 428 -52.88 -15.94 227.76
CA ARG A 428 -52.07 -16.54 228.85
C ARG A 428 -50.79 -15.71 229.12
N LYS A 429 -50.31 -15.81 230.37
CA LYS A 429 -49.35 -14.96 231.11
C LYS A 429 -48.03 -15.72 231.34
N GLY A 430 -46.87 -15.03 231.25
CA GLY A 430 -45.63 -15.32 231.99
C GLY A 430 -44.49 -16.13 231.29
N GLY A 431 -43.22 -15.71 231.51
CA GLY A 431 -42.07 -16.63 231.56
C GLY A 431 -40.78 -16.35 230.77
N SER A 432 -39.94 -15.40 231.24
CA SER A 432 -38.46 -15.40 231.37
C SER A 432 -37.48 -16.17 230.41
N ARG A 433 -36.59 -15.35 229.79
CA ARG A 433 -35.09 -15.40 229.65
C ARG A 433 -34.31 -16.36 228.70
N LYS A 434 -33.39 -15.68 227.98
CA LYS A 434 -31.97 -15.98 227.64
C LYS A 434 -31.62 -17.15 226.69
N ALA A 435 -30.96 -16.83 225.58
CA ALA A 435 -29.56 -17.22 225.26
C ALA A 435 -29.11 -16.65 223.89
N LYS A 436 -27.80 -16.39 223.76
CA LYS A 436 -27.01 -15.87 222.61
C LYS A 436 -27.32 -16.63 221.30
N LYS A 437 -27.23 -16.02 220.11
CA LYS A 437 -26.01 -15.49 219.48
C LYS A 437 -26.38 -14.63 218.28
#